data_AF-A0A3C1N8M1-F1
#
_entry.id   AF-A0A3C1N8M1-F1
#
_cell.length_a   1.000
_cell.length_b   1.000
_cell.length_c   1.000
_cell.angle_alpha   90.00
_cell.angle_beta   90.00
_cell.angle_gamma   90.00
#
_symmetry.space_group_name_H-M   'P 1'
#
loop_
_entity.id
_entity.type
_entity.pdbx_description
1 polymer ?
#
loop_
_entity_poly.entity_id
_entity_poly.type
_entity_poly.pdbx_seq_one_letter_code
_entity_poly.pdbx_strand_id
1 'polypeptide(L)'
;MLVTFFLSLKKAGVPVSVREFLVLLEAMTRGLAFGSIDDFYRLSRTVLVKDEQYFDRFDRAFGAFFKELESFDDVLEALLPEDWLRSEFEKYLTEEEKNKIQSLGGLEKLIEEFKKRLEEQQKRHSGGSKWVGTGGTSPFGNA
;
A
#
# COMPACT_ATOMS: atom_id res chain seq x y z
N MET A 1 10.59 -11.07 -2.30
CA MET A 1 10.79 -9.70 -1.79
C MET A 1 11.34 -9.68 -0.35
N LEU A 2 10.60 -10.10 0.67
CA LEU A 2 11.04 -9.99 2.09
C LEU A 2 12.26 -10.86 2.46
N VAL A 3 12.38 -12.06 1.88
CA VAL A 3 13.59 -12.89 2.05
C VAL A 3 14.81 -12.21 1.42
N THR A 4 14.64 -11.57 0.26
CA THR A 4 15.69 -10.81 -0.41
C THR A 4 16.15 -9.63 0.44
N PHE A 5 15.21 -8.89 1.05
CA PHE A 5 15.50 -7.85 2.03
C PHE A 5 16.27 -8.40 3.25
N PHE A 6 15.82 -9.51 3.83
CA PHE A 6 16.55 -10.14 4.95
C PHE A 6 17.99 -10.52 4.57
N LEU A 7 18.20 -11.04 3.37
CA LEU A 7 19.52 -11.37 2.87
C LEU A 7 20.36 -10.14 2.54
N SER A 8 19.77 -9.03 2.09
CA SER A 8 20.50 -7.78 1.84
C SER A 8 21.03 -7.18 3.15
N LEU A 9 20.24 -7.23 4.23
CA LEU A 9 20.67 -6.82 5.57
C LEU A 9 21.85 -7.66 6.07
N LYS A 10 21.82 -8.99 5.87
CA LYS A 10 22.96 -9.86 6.20
C LYS A 10 24.21 -9.50 5.41
N LYS A 11 24.08 -9.27 4.11
CA LYS A 11 25.20 -8.84 3.25
C LYS A 11 25.78 -7.49 3.69
N ALA A 12 24.93 -6.59 4.19
CA ALA A 12 25.34 -5.28 4.74
C ALA A 12 25.96 -5.37 6.16
N GLY A 13 26.10 -6.58 6.72
CA GLY A 13 26.72 -6.79 8.03
C GLY A 13 25.83 -6.39 9.20
N VAL A 14 24.50 -6.42 9.03
CA VAL A 14 23.54 -6.34 10.13
C VAL A 14 23.32 -7.77 10.67
N PRO A 15 23.47 -8.01 11.99
CA PRO A 15 23.39 -9.36 12.57
C PRO A 15 21.95 -9.85 12.75
N VAL A 16 21.18 -9.88 11.65
CA VAL A 16 19.79 -10.34 11.67
C VAL A 16 19.71 -11.86 11.79
N SER A 17 18.79 -12.34 12.62
CA SER A 17 18.52 -13.77 12.85
C SER A 17 17.21 -14.22 12.20
N VAL A 18 17.10 -15.52 11.95
CA VAL A 18 15.86 -16.12 11.41
C VAL A 18 14.71 -15.94 12.38
N ARG A 19 14.97 -15.98 13.69
CA ARG A 19 13.94 -15.78 14.71
C ARG A 19 13.29 -14.40 14.59
N GLU A 20 14.11 -13.35 14.48
CA GLU A 20 13.61 -11.98 14.33
C GLU A 20 12.86 -11.81 13.01
N PHE A 21 13.34 -12.45 11.95
CA PHE A 21 12.63 -12.46 10.68
C PHE A 21 11.24 -13.09 10.79
N LEU A 22 11.10 -14.23 11.48
CA LEU A 22 9.79 -14.85 11.72
C LEU A 22 8.87 -13.94 12.55
N VAL A 23 9.41 -13.23 13.55
CA VAL A 23 8.64 -12.23 14.33
C VAL A 23 8.16 -11.07 13.44
N LEU A 24 9.00 -10.61 12.52
CA LEU A 24 8.62 -9.55 11.57
C LEU A 24 7.46 -10.02 10.69
N LEU A 25 7.54 -11.24 10.16
CA LEU A 25 6.47 -11.82 9.34
C LEU A 25 5.16 -11.93 10.12
N GLU A 26 5.22 -12.42 11.37
CA GLU A 26 4.04 -12.49 12.23
C GLU A 26 3.43 -11.10 12.49
N ALA A 27 4.27 -10.10 12.75
CA ALA A 27 3.81 -8.73 12.97
C ALA A 27 3.14 -8.13 11.72
N MET A 28 3.67 -8.42 10.53
CA MET A 28 3.05 -8.03 9.26
C MET A 28 1.73 -8.76 9.02
N THR A 29 1.64 -10.07 9.32
CA THR A 29 0.38 -10.83 9.21
C THR A 29 -0.71 -10.27 10.13
N ARG A 30 -0.32 -9.73 11.29
CA ARG A 30 -1.22 -9.05 12.23
C ARG A 30 -1.53 -7.60 11.85
N GLY A 31 -0.97 -7.09 10.74
CA GLY A 31 -1.24 -5.75 10.23
C GLY A 31 -0.59 -4.62 11.02
N LEU A 32 0.50 -4.86 11.76
CA LEU A 32 1.21 -3.80 12.49
C LEU A 32 1.89 -2.76 11.58
N ALA A 33 2.17 -3.13 10.32
CA ALA A 33 2.58 -2.21 9.27
C ALA A 33 1.86 -2.61 7.98
N PHE A 34 1.15 -1.68 7.33
CA PHE A 34 0.36 -1.93 6.14
C PHE A 34 0.34 -0.71 5.23
N GLY A 35 0.67 -0.89 3.94
CA GLY A 35 0.55 0.16 2.92
C GLY A 35 1.47 1.38 3.10
N SER A 36 2.47 1.30 3.98
CA SER A 36 3.39 2.40 4.29
C SER A 36 4.82 1.89 4.44
N ILE A 37 5.73 2.44 3.63
CA ILE A 37 7.16 2.14 3.70
C ILE A 37 7.74 2.64 5.03
N ASP A 38 7.29 3.79 5.53
CA ASP A 38 7.72 4.34 6.82
C ASP A 38 7.34 3.44 8.00
N ASP A 39 6.12 2.88 7.98
CA ASP A 39 5.67 1.97 9.03
C ASP A 39 6.43 0.65 8.96
N PHE A 40 6.67 0.15 7.75
CA PHE A 40 7.50 -1.03 7.54
C PHE A 40 8.94 -0.79 7.98
N TYR A 41 9.53 0.36 7.69
CA TYR A 41 10.86 0.77 8.14
C TYR A 41 10.97 0.72 9.67
N ARG A 42 10.04 1.38 10.37
CA ARG A 42 10.01 1.42 11.84
C ARG A 42 9.86 0.03 12.42
N LEU A 43 8.88 -0.73 11.95
CA LEU A 43 8.62 -2.09 12.42
C LEU A 43 9.83 -3.01 12.19
N SER A 44 10.36 -3.03 10.97
CA SER A 44 11.49 -3.89 10.61
C SER A 44 12.76 -3.52 11.38
N ARG A 45 13.07 -2.24 11.59
CA ARG A 45 14.21 -1.82 12.41
C ARG A 45 14.07 -2.28 13.86
N THR A 46 12.90 -2.06 14.46
CA THR A 46 12.60 -2.49 15.84
C THR A 46 12.69 -4.02 16.00
N VAL A 47 12.22 -4.77 15.01
CA VAL A 47 12.19 -6.24 15.10
C VAL A 47 13.54 -6.86 14.76
N LEU A 48 14.28 -6.34 13.78
CA LEU A 48 15.47 -6.99 13.24
C LEU A 48 16.79 -6.50 13.87
N VAL A 49 16.82 -5.31 14.46
CA VAL A 49 18.07 -4.73 14.99
C VAL A 49 18.02 -4.69 16.51
N LYS A 50 18.93 -5.41 17.17
CA LYS A 50 18.98 -5.55 18.63
C LYS A 50 19.99 -4.64 19.32
N ASP A 51 20.85 -4.03 18.53
CA ASP A 51 21.90 -3.16 19.02
C ASP A 51 21.98 -1.94 18.10
N GLU A 52 21.96 -0.77 18.71
CA GLU A 52 21.98 0.54 18.06
C GLU A 52 23.22 0.76 17.20
N GLN A 53 24.33 0.08 17.48
CA GLN A 53 25.55 0.16 16.65
C GLN A 53 25.32 -0.25 15.19
N TYR A 54 24.25 -1.00 14.91
CA TYR A 54 23.90 -1.46 13.56
C TYR A 54 22.84 -0.59 12.86
N PHE A 55 22.34 0.48 13.49
CA PHE A 55 21.32 1.34 12.88
C PHE A 55 21.79 1.95 11.56
N ASP A 56 23.00 2.52 11.51
CA ASP A 56 23.56 3.09 10.28
C ASP A 56 23.64 2.07 9.13
N ARG A 57 24.02 0.82 9.44
CA ARG A 57 24.11 -0.25 8.43
C ARG A 57 22.74 -0.66 7.94
N PHE A 58 21.78 -0.78 8.86
CA PHE A 58 20.40 -1.06 8.52
C PHE A 58 19.81 0.04 7.64
N ASP A 59 19.95 1.31 8.03
CA ASP A 59 19.37 2.45 7.32
C ASP A 59 19.91 2.55 5.88
N ARG A 60 21.23 2.38 5.70
CA ARG A 60 21.85 2.35 4.36
C ARG A 60 21.34 1.19 3.51
N ALA A 61 21.26 -0.01 4.09
CA ALA A 61 20.80 -1.21 3.38
C ALA A 61 19.31 -1.15 3.03
N PHE A 62 18.49 -0.61 3.95
CA PHE A 62 17.08 -0.37 3.74
C PHE A 62 16.85 0.63 2.61
N GLY A 63 17.51 1.79 2.67
CA GLY A 63 17.39 2.82 1.63
C GLY A 63 17.82 2.31 0.25
N ALA A 64 18.93 1.56 0.18
CA ALA A 64 19.38 0.96 -1.08
C ALA A 64 18.36 -0.05 -1.63
N PHE A 65 17.80 -0.92 -0.78
CA PHE A 65 16.82 -1.93 -1.20
C PHE A 65 15.50 -1.30 -1.69
N PHE A 66 15.00 -0.28 -1.00
CA PHE A 66 13.72 0.34 -1.35
C PHE A 66 13.83 1.32 -2.52
N LYS A 67 14.98 1.97 -2.72
CA LYS A 67 15.22 2.78 -3.93
C LYS A 67 15.21 1.94 -5.21
N GLU A 68 15.70 0.70 -5.15
CA GLU A 68 15.56 -0.25 -6.27
C GLU A 68 14.10 -0.67 -6.50
N LEU A 69 13.28 -0.68 -5.44
CA LEU A 69 11.86 -1.04 -5.49
C LEU A 69 10.97 0.11 -5.99
N GLU A 70 11.25 1.35 -5.62
CA GLU A 70 10.58 2.54 -6.18
C GLU A 70 10.71 2.57 -7.71
N SER A 71 11.89 2.22 -8.23
CA SER A 71 12.09 2.10 -9.69
C SER A 71 11.24 1.00 -10.34
N PHE A 72 10.70 0.06 -9.56
CA PHE A 72 9.81 -1.00 -10.02
C PHE A 72 8.34 -0.59 -9.92
N ASP A 73 7.94 0.20 -8.93
CA ASP A 73 6.60 0.79 -8.84
C ASP A 73 6.37 1.81 -9.96
N ASP A 74 7.36 2.65 -10.29
CA ASP A 74 7.31 3.54 -11.46
C ASP A 74 7.10 2.76 -12.77
N VAL A 75 7.71 1.57 -12.87
CA VAL A 75 7.56 0.67 -14.02
C VAL A 75 6.21 -0.03 -14.00
N LEU A 76 5.68 -0.39 -12.83
CA LEU A 76 4.37 -1.01 -12.68
C LEU A 76 3.24 -0.01 -13.00
N GLU A 77 3.35 1.25 -12.57
CA GLU A 77 2.44 2.33 -12.97
C GLU A 77 2.47 2.56 -14.49
N ALA A 78 3.65 2.53 -15.10
CA ALA A 78 3.78 2.61 -16.56
C ALA A 78 3.18 1.38 -17.29
N LEU A 79 3.13 0.21 -16.63
CA LEU A 79 2.63 -1.06 -17.17
C LEU A 79 1.16 -1.34 -16.85
N LEU A 80 0.51 -0.57 -15.99
CA LEU A 80 -0.92 -0.64 -15.68
C LEU A 80 -1.68 0.50 -16.39
N PRO A 81 -1.91 0.41 -17.71
CA PRO A 81 -2.63 1.44 -18.44
C PRO A 81 -4.06 1.60 -17.90
N GLU A 82 -4.49 2.84 -17.69
CA GLU A 82 -5.82 3.20 -17.17
C GLU A 82 -6.96 2.50 -17.94
N ASP A 83 -6.79 2.28 -19.24
CA ASP A 83 -7.77 1.62 -20.10
C ASP A 83 -7.96 0.13 -19.78
N TRP A 84 -6.88 -0.57 -19.42
CA TRP A 84 -6.97 -1.97 -19.00
C TRP A 84 -7.69 -2.08 -17.65
N LEU A 85 -7.33 -1.22 -16.69
CA LEU A 85 -7.98 -1.14 -15.39
C LEU A 85 -9.49 -0.84 -15.52
N ARG A 86 -9.84 0.10 -16.42
CA ARG A 86 -11.23 0.45 -16.74
C ARG A 86 -11.99 -0.75 -17.30
N SER A 87 -11.41 -1.43 -18.28
CA SER A 87 -12.04 -2.58 -18.92
C SER A 87 -12.27 -3.75 -17.96
N GLU A 88 -11.38 -3.93 -16.98
CA GLU A 88 -11.53 -4.96 -15.97
C GLU A 88 -12.61 -4.56 -14.94
N PHE A 89 -12.65 -3.28 -14.53
CA PHE A 89 -13.67 -2.76 -13.63
C PHE A 89 -15.09 -2.88 -14.21
N GLU A 90 -15.26 -2.62 -15.51
CA GLU A 90 -16.54 -2.72 -16.20
C GLU A 90 -17.10 -4.15 -16.28
N LYS A 91 -16.24 -5.18 -16.23
CA LYS A 91 -16.67 -6.59 -16.25
C LYS A 91 -17.32 -7.05 -14.95
N TYR A 92 -16.99 -6.41 -13.83
CA TYR A 92 -17.51 -6.78 -12.51
C TYR A 92 -18.76 -5.99 -12.10
N LEU A 93 -19.19 -5.01 -12.90
CA LEU A 93 -20.40 -4.23 -12.62
C LEU A 93 -21.64 -4.95 -13.14
N THR A 94 -22.65 -5.07 -12.28
CA THR A 94 -23.98 -5.54 -12.67
C THR A 94 -24.71 -4.48 -13.53
N GLU A 95 -25.72 -4.87 -14.29
CA GLU A 95 -26.46 -3.96 -15.17
C GLU A 95 -27.16 -2.82 -14.39
N GLU A 96 -27.61 -3.07 -13.16
CA GLU A 96 -28.14 -2.01 -12.29
C GLU A 96 -27.06 -1.01 -11.87
N GLU A 97 -25.85 -1.48 -11.55
CA GLU A 97 -24.72 -0.63 -11.17
C GLU A 97 -24.19 0.18 -12.35
N LYS A 98 -24.12 -0.41 -13.55
CA LYS A 98 -23.77 0.30 -14.79
C LYS A 98 -24.76 1.43 -15.09
N ASN A 99 -26.06 1.17 -14.96
CA ASN A 99 -27.10 2.19 -15.17
C ASN A 99 -27.02 3.31 -14.14
N LYS A 100 -26.72 2.97 -12.88
CA LYS A 100 -26.52 3.95 -11.81
C LYS A 100 -25.29 4.82 -12.08
N ILE A 101 -24.19 4.23 -12.57
CA ILE A 101 -22.98 4.96 -12.96
C ILE A 101 -23.25 5.88 -14.17
N GLN A 102 -24.01 5.43 -15.17
CA GLN A 102 -24.43 6.29 -16.28
C GLN A 102 -25.28 7.47 -15.81
N SER A 103 -26.20 7.26 -14.85
CA SER A 103 -27.04 8.33 -14.29
C SER A 103 -26.25 9.39 -13.51
N LEU A 104 -25.10 9.02 -12.95
CA LEU A 104 -24.17 9.91 -12.24
C LEU A 104 -23.24 10.70 -13.18
N GLY A 105 -23.44 10.58 -14.50
CA GLY A 105 -22.66 11.27 -15.52
C GLY A 105 -21.50 10.45 -16.10
N GLY A 106 -21.56 9.13 -15.93
CA GLY A 106 -20.57 8.20 -16.47
C GLY A 106 -19.42 7.91 -15.52
N LEU A 107 -18.67 6.87 -15.85
CA LEU A 107 -17.55 6.36 -15.06
C LEU A 107 -16.42 7.40 -14.92
N GLU A 108 -16.25 8.28 -15.91
CA GLU A 108 -15.27 9.37 -15.88
C GLU A 108 -15.57 10.42 -14.81
N LYS A 109 -16.81 10.90 -14.74
CA LYS A 109 -17.22 11.83 -13.68
C LYS A 109 -17.12 11.19 -12.30
N LEU A 110 -17.45 9.91 -12.19
CA LEU A 110 -17.32 9.15 -10.94
C LEU A 110 -15.85 9.11 -10.47
N ILE A 111 -14.92 8.81 -11.38
CA ILE A 111 -13.47 8.78 -11.09
C ILE A 111 -12.96 10.17 -10.74
N GLU A 112 -13.37 11.21 -11.47
CA GLU A 112 -12.95 12.59 -11.21
C GLU A 112 -13.42 13.07 -9.83
N GLU A 113 -14.68 12.80 -9.48
CA GLU A 113 -15.21 13.10 -8.15
C GLU A 113 -14.55 12.25 -7.04
N PHE A 114 -14.17 11.02 -7.34
CA PHE A 114 -13.43 10.16 -6.43
C PHE A 114 -12.01 10.71 -6.17
N LYS A 115 -11.27 11.06 -7.22
CA LYS A 115 -9.93 11.69 -7.13
C LYS A 115 -10.00 12.98 -6.31
N LYS A 116 -10.97 13.85 -6.60
CA LYS A 116 -11.19 15.09 -5.85
C LYS A 116 -11.47 14.82 -4.35
N ARG A 117 -12.31 13.85 -4.03
CA ARG A 117 -12.60 13.49 -2.63
C ARG A 117 -11.39 12.88 -1.92
N LEU A 118 -10.56 12.10 -2.62
CA LEU A 118 -9.30 11.58 -2.11
C LEU A 118 -8.31 12.70 -1.79
N GLU A 119 -8.16 13.68 -2.68
CA GLU A 119 -7.30 14.85 -2.47
C GLU A 119 -7.78 15.73 -1.31
N GLU A 120 -9.09 15.91 -1.16
CA GLU A 120 -9.70 16.65 -0.05
C GLU A 120 -9.58 15.90 1.30
N GLN A 121 -9.42 14.58 1.27
CA GLN A 121 -9.44 13.73 2.46
C GLN A 121 -8.04 13.55 3.06
N GLN A 122 -7.71 14.36 4.08
CA GLN A 122 -6.41 14.28 4.77
C GLN A 122 -6.28 13.17 5.84
N LYS A 123 -7.39 12.51 6.24
CA LYS A 123 -7.41 11.48 7.30
C LYS A 123 -8.33 10.31 6.95
N ARG A 124 -8.13 9.17 7.62
CA ARG A 124 -9.01 8.00 7.52
C ARG A 124 -10.39 8.33 8.10
N HIS A 125 -11.45 8.04 7.35
CA HIS A 125 -12.84 8.22 7.79
C HIS A 125 -13.55 6.86 7.88
N SER A 126 -14.44 6.72 8.86
CA SER A 126 -15.27 5.53 9.05
C SER A 126 -16.72 5.98 9.25
N GLY A 127 -17.63 5.46 8.43
CA GLY A 127 -19.05 5.85 8.41
C GLY A 127 -19.35 7.17 7.67
N GLY A 128 -20.61 7.32 7.25
CA GLY A 128 -21.13 8.51 6.55
C GLY A 128 -21.36 8.29 5.04
N SER A 129 -21.98 9.28 4.40
CA SER A 129 -22.38 9.23 2.98
C SER A 129 -21.50 10.06 2.03
N LYS A 130 -20.52 10.81 2.58
CA LYS A 130 -19.75 11.82 1.83
C LYS A 130 -18.29 11.43 1.55
N TRP A 131 -17.63 10.75 2.48
CA TRP A 131 -16.19 10.48 2.43
C TRP A 131 -15.87 9.06 1.95
N VAL A 132 -14.63 8.83 1.54
CA VAL A 132 -14.12 7.52 1.13
C VAL A 132 -13.70 6.76 2.39
N GLY A 133 -14.40 5.68 2.72
CA GLY A 133 -14.20 4.95 3.98
C GLY A 133 -14.96 3.63 4.05
N THR A 134 -14.73 2.88 5.13
CA THR A 134 -15.40 1.59 5.40
C THR A 134 -16.59 1.75 6.34
N GLY A 135 -17.67 1.01 6.12
CA GLY A 135 -18.87 0.98 6.98
C GLY A 135 -19.83 2.16 6.78
N GLY A 136 -19.84 2.78 5.59
CA GLY A 136 -20.72 3.91 5.23
C GLY A 136 -21.58 3.59 4.01
N THR A 137 -22.52 4.49 3.68
CA THR A 137 -23.38 4.38 2.48
C THR A 137 -22.88 5.24 1.32
N SER A 138 -21.66 5.74 1.43
CA SER A 138 -20.99 6.47 0.36
C SER A 138 -20.85 5.57 -0.87
N PRO A 139 -21.18 6.04 -2.09
CA PRO A 139 -20.96 5.28 -3.32
C PRO A 139 -19.47 5.03 -3.62
N PHE A 140 -18.57 5.62 -2.83
CA PHE A 140 -17.12 5.50 -2.93
C PHE A 140 -16.48 4.67 -1.81
N GLY A 141 -17.28 4.14 -0.87
CA GLY A 141 -16.81 3.35 0.25
C GLY A 141 -17.36 1.92 0.20
N ASN A 142 -16.63 0.97 0.78
CA ASN A 142 -17.17 -0.39 0.99
C ASN A 142 -18.03 -0.40 2.26
N ALA A 143 -19.20 -1.04 2.16
CA ALA A 143 -20.01 -1.41 3.32
C ALA A 143 -19.29 -2.47 4.15
#